data_AF-A0A3B8NQY2-F1
#
_entry.id   AF-A0A3B8NQY2-F1
#
_cell.length_a   1.000
_cell.length_b   1.000
_cell.length_c   1.000
_cell.angle_alpha   90.00
_cell.angle_beta   90.00
_cell.angle_gamma   90.00
#
_symmetry.space_group_name_H-M   'P 1'
#
loop_
_entity.id
_entity.type
_entity.pdbx_description
1 polymer ?
#
loop_
_entity_poly.entity_id
_entity_poly.type
_entity_poly.pdbx_seq_one_letter_code
_entity_poly.pdbx_strand_id
1 'polypeptide(L)'
;MSVAMMYLQDLAESDLYFIVTTVVTKRQDYEYICNLLKDKPDFIDIMLDDEKLFQRVQEEKDIFLKISPFLLFSILLRQAKKDMEKQGYTMEIVNKKERIPVFDARDATKLLHNKDVREYLARMLASFTRVESTTLVFKAKGMTYQRHFSDLDFDDVLELAEMVELPFRFPFYKRLADIALFITGIFPEYVSTHRETIKEIPIRVAGRRLRTLRDFEEEGRRYYDLAATYDEAREQGLSEVLSLLAEKFTLARKPLNFVAENYIERHRMQWFA
;
A
#
# COMPACT_ATOMS: atom_id res chain seq x y z
N MET A 1 8.86 -19.25 -2.95
CA MET A 1 8.43 -18.49 -4.15
C MET A 1 8.47 -17.02 -3.76
N SER A 2 8.95 -16.11 -4.62
CA SER A 2 9.01 -14.68 -4.25
C SER A 2 7.59 -14.09 -4.14
N VAL A 3 7.41 -13.10 -3.27
CA VAL A 3 6.12 -12.41 -3.04
C VAL A 3 5.57 -11.84 -4.34
N ALA A 4 6.44 -11.25 -5.16
CA ALA A 4 6.08 -10.71 -6.45
C ALA A 4 5.51 -11.77 -7.40
N MET A 5 6.15 -12.95 -7.47
CA MET A 5 5.65 -14.04 -8.31
C MET A 5 4.28 -14.53 -7.86
N MET A 6 4.07 -14.69 -6.55
CA MET A 6 2.78 -15.10 -6.00
C MET A 6 1.68 -14.09 -6.35
N TYR A 7 1.96 -12.79 -6.16
CA TYR A 7 0.95 -11.78 -6.41
C TYR A 7 0.63 -11.54 -7.90
N LEU A 8 1.61 -11.69 -8.78
CA LEU A 8 1.40 -11.56 -10.22
C LEU A 8 0.69 -12.78 -10.83
N GLN A 9 0.76 -13.95 -10.19
CA GLN A 9 -0.03 -15.12 -10.58
C GLN A 9 -1.53 -14.94 -10.30
N ASP A 10 -1.89 -14.14 -9.29
CA ASP A 10 -3.28 -13.88 -8.90
C ASP A 10 -3.98 -12.79 -9.72
N LEU A 11 -3.37 -12.29 -10.80
CA LEU A 11 -3.98 -11.25 -11.62
C LEU A 11 -5.30 -11.71 -12.22
N ALA A 12 -6.31 -10.84 -12.16
CA ALA A 12 -7.61 -11.11 -12.75
C ALA A 12 -7.51 -11.22 -14.28
N GLU A 13 -8.46 -11.91 -14.91
CA GLU A 13 -8.47 -12.00 -16.38
C GLU A 13 -8.59 -10.62 -17.05
N SER A 14 -9.32 -9.68 -16.43
CA SER A 14 -9.39 -8.29 -16.86
C SER A 14 -8.02 -7.58 -16.82
N ASP A 15 -7.20 -7.90 -15.82
CA ASP A 15 -5.87 -7.31 -15.66
C ASP A 15 -4.93 -7.80 -16.75
N LEU A 16 -4.89 -9.12 -16.98
CA LEU A 16 -4.10 -9.72 -18.07
C LEU A 16 -4.53 -9.16 -19.42
N TYR A 17 -5.84 -9.06 -19.66
CA TYR A 17 -6.38 -8.52 -20.90
C TYR A 17 -5.99 -7.04 -21.09
N PHE A 18 -6.06 -6.23 -20.03
CA PHE A 18 -5.61 -4.85 -20.07
C PHE A 18 -4.12 -4.74 -20.39
N ILE A 19 -3.27 -5.55 -19.76
CA ILE A 19 -1.83 -5.55 -20.01
C ILE A 19 -1.54 -5.93 -21.47
N VAL A 20 -2.09 -7.06 -21.93
CA VAL A 20 -1.83 -7.60 -23.26
C VAL A 20 -2.30 -6.65 -24.36
N THR A 21 -3.52 -6.12 -24.25
CA THR A 21 -4.08 -5.21 -25.26
C THR A 21 -3.35 -3.87 -25.33
N THR A 22 -2.65 -3.47 -24.28
CA THR A 22 -1.86 -2.23 -24.24
C THR A 22 -0.45 -2.42 -24.79
N VAL A 23 0.21 -3.51 -24.41
CA VAL A 23 1.63 -3.73 -24.72
C VAL A 23 1.82 -4.41 -26.07
N VAL A 24 0.97 -5.39 -26.40
CA VAL A 24 1.10 -6.18 -27.63
C VAL A 24 0.42 -5.47 -28.79
N THR A 25 1.20 -4.77 -29.61
CA THR A 25 0.68 -3.99 -30.75
C THR A 25 0.78 -4.68 -32.11
N LYS A 26 1.56 -5.76 -32.22
CA LYS A 26 1.85 -6.44 -33.50
C LYS A 26 0.96 -7.65 -33.78
N ARG A 27 0.21 -8.11 -32.79
CA ARG A 27 -0.66 -9.29 -32.83
C ARG A 27 -2.01 -8.91 -32.25
N GLN A 28 -3.07 -9.59 -32.70
CA GLN A 28 -4.45 -9.33 -32.26
C GLN A 28 -5.09 -10.54 -31.56
N ASP A 29 -4.38 -11.66 -31.43
CA ASP A 29 -4.85 -12.86 -30.74
C ASP A 29 -4.69 -12.75 -29.21
N TYR A 30 -5.27 -11.69 -28.64
CA TYR A 30 -5.08 -11.32 -27.23
C TYR A 30 -5.53 -12.42 -26.26
N GLU A 31 -6.63 -13.12 -26.53
CA GLU A 31 -7.10 -14.23 -25.68
C GLU A 31 -6.07 -15.37 -25.58
N TYR A 32 -5.46 -15.75 -26.72
CA TYR A 32 -4.42 -16.77 -26.75
C TYR A 32 -3.19 -16.33 -25.95
N ILE A 33 -2.79 -15.07 -26.11
CA ILE A 33 -1.64 -14.51 -25.38
C ILE A 33 -1.93 -14.44 -23.87
N CYS A 34 -3.13 -14.03 -23.46
CA CYS A 34 -3.54 -14.03 -22.05
C CYS A 34 -3.43 -15.44 -21.45
N ASN A 35 -3.96 -16.45 -22.15
CA ASN A 35 -3.87 -17.84 -21.70
C ASN A 35 -2.42 -18.34 -21.59
N LEU A 36 -1.53 -17.92 -22.49
CA LEU A 36 -0.11 -18.29 -22.42
C LEU A 36 0.61 -17.66 -21.21
N LEU A 37 0.16 -16.48 -20.76
CA LEU A 37 0.78 -15.69 -19.70
C LEU A 37 0.31 -16.09 -18.28
N LYS A 38 -0.84 -16.77 -18.13
CA LYS A 38 -1.40 -17.16 -16.82
C LYS A 38 -0.37 -17.84 -15.90
N ASP A 39 0.43 -18.75 -16.43
CA ASP A 39 1.45 -19.48 -15.66
C ASP A 39 2.86 -18.89 -15.78
N LYS A 40 2.98 -17.62 -16.21
CA LYS A 40 4.26 -16.98 -16.56
C LYS A 40 4.40 -15.57 -15.93
N PRO A 41 4.45 -15.47 -14.59
CA PRO A 41 4.54 -14.19 -13.88
C PRO A 41 5.80 -13.38 -14.25
N ASP A 42 6.91 -14.02 -14.62
CA ASP A 42 8.13 -13.32 -15.05
C ASP A 42 7.93 -12.49 -16.32
N PHE A 43 7.15 -13.00 -17.27
CA PHE A 43 6.83 -12.26 -18.50
C PHE A 43 5.87 -11.10 -18.22
N ILE A 44 4.92 -11.31 -17.30
CA ILE A 44 4.02 -10.25 -16.85
C ILE A 44 4.83 -9.13 -16.21
N ASP A 45 5.78 -9.44 -15.32
CA ASP A 45 6.64 -8.44 -14.67
C ASP A 45 7.40 -7.58 -15.69
N ILE A 46 7.92 -8.19 -16.77
CA ILE A 46 8.57 -7.46 -17.87
C ILE A 46 7.57 -6.54 -18.60
N MET A 47 6.36 -7.03 -18.88
CA MET A 47 5.34 -6.23 -19.55
C MET A 47 4.89 -5.03 -18.72
N LEU A 48 4.85 -5.17 -17.39
CA LEU A 48 4.50 -4.08 -16.47
C LEU A 48 5.48 -2.90 -16.50
N ASP A 49 6.69 -3.08 -17.01
CA ASP A 49 7.67 -2.00 -17.19
C ASP A 49 7.44 -1.17 -18.46
N ASP A 50 6.48 -1.52 -19.34
CA ASP A 50 6.15 -0.74 -20.54
C ASP A 50 5.41 0.56 -20.18
N GLU A 51 5.90 1.70 -20.66
CA GLU A 51 5.37 3.04 -20.36
C GLU A 51 3.95 3.26 -20.89
N LYS A 52 3.52 2.52 -21.93
CA LYS A 52 2.16 2.61 -22.47
C LYS A 52 1.09 2.25 -21.45
N LEU A 53 1.41 1.38 -20.48
CA LEU A 53 0.47 1.02 -19.42
C LEU A 53 0.16 2.23 -18.54
N PHE A 54 1.19 2.99 -18.16
CA PHE A 54 1.00 4.21 -17.38
C PHE A 54 0.23 5.26 -18.18
N GLN A 55 0.58 5.46 -19.44
CA GLN A 55 -0.13 6.40 -20.33
C GLN A 55 -1.61 6.05 -20.43
N ARG A 56 -1.94 4.78 -20.67
CA ARG A 56 -3.32 4.30 -20.74
C ARG A 56 -4.06 4.50 -19.41
N VAL A 57 -3.42 4.20 -18.28
CA VAL A 57 -4.01 4.43 -16.94
C VAL A 57 -4.38 5.91 -16.73
N GLN A 58 -3.59 6.85 -17.23
CA GLN A 58 -3.87 8.28 -17.11
C GLN A 58 -5.01 8.76 -18.04
N GLU A 59 -5.21 8.11 -19.18
CA GLU A 59 -6.24 8.46 -20.16
C GLU A 59 -7.62 7.87 -19.85
N GLU A 60 -7.65 6.69 -19.23
CA GLU A 60 -8.88 5.95 -18.93
C GLU A 60 -9.65 6.57 -17.76
N LYS A 61 -10.90 6.95 -18.02
CA LYS A 61 -11.85 7.30 -16.95
C LYS A 61 -12.33 6.04 -16.25
N ASP A 62 -12.61 6.14 -14.95
CA ASP A 62 -13.14 5.04 -14.14
C ASP A 62 -12.27 3.77 -14.18
N ILE A 63 -10.95 3.94 -14.09
CA ILE A 63 -9.94 2.87 -14.22
C ILE A 63 -10.20 1.64 -13.34
N PHE A 64 -10.77 1.82 -12.14
CA PHE A 64 -11.13 0.71 -11.24
C PHE A 64 -12.24 -0.21 -11.77
N LEU A 65 -13.00 0.21 -12.77
CA LEU A 65 -13.96 -0.66 -13.46
C LEU A 65 -13.29 -1.52 -14.54
N LYS A 66 -12.05 -1.21 -14.90
CA LYS A 66 -11.29 -1.87 -15.99
C LYS A 66 -10.26 -2.84 -15.46
N ILE A 67 -9.59 -2.47 -14.37
CA ILE A 67 -8.51 -3.26 -13.77
C ILE A 67 -8.64 -3.30 -12.25
N SER A 68 -8.01 -4.30 -11.64
CA SER A 68 -7.93 -4.42 -10.20
C SER A 68 -7.11 -3.27 -9.60
N PRO A 69 -7.41 -2.87 -8.34
CA PRO A 69 -6.58 -1.94 -7.59
C PRO A 69 -5.11 -2.36 -7.51
N PHE A 70 -4.86 -3.67 -7.41
CA PHE A 70 -3.50 -4.20 -7.36
C PHE A 70 -2.72 -3.90 -8.64
N LEU A 71 -3.30 -4.17 -9.82
CA LEU A 71 -2.65 -3.84 -11.09
C LEU A 71 -2.41 -2.33 -11.22
N LEU A 72 -3.41 -1.51 -10.86
CA LEU A 72 -3.28 -0.05 -10.89
C LEU A 72 -2.07 0.43 -10.10
N PHE A 73 -1.98 0.07 -8.81
CA PHE A 73 -0.86 0.51 -7.98
C PHE A 73 0.48 -0.10 -8.40
N SER A 74 0.48 -1.30 -8.99
CA SER A 74 1.68 -1.93 -9.55
C SER A 74 2.27 -1.12 -10.71
N ILE A 75 1.40 -0.56 -11.58
CA ILE A 75 1.80 0.34 -12.67
C ILE A 75 2.27 1.68 -12.11
N LEU A 76 1.53 2.29 -11.19
CA LEU A 76 1.87 3.59 -10.60
C LEU A 76 3.20 3.57 -9.84
N LEU A 77 3.49 2.52 -9.06
CA LEU A 77 4.75 2.38 -8.33
C LEU A 77 5.96 2.17 -9.27
N ARG A 78 5.78 1.48 -10.40
CA ARG A 78 6.83 1.35 -11.42
C ARG A 78 7.12 2.68 -12.09
N GLN A 79 6.09 3.45 -12.41
CA GLN A 79 6.27 4.79 -12.95
C GLN A 79 6.92 5.72 -11.93
N ALA A 80 6.48 5.69 -10.67
CA ALA A 80 7.07 6.47 -9.58
C ALA A 80 8.57 6.20 -9.44
N LYS A 81 8.99 4.93 -9.50
CA LYS A 81 10.40 4.55 -9.50
C LYS A 81 11.18 5.29 -10.58
N LYS A 82 10.71 5.26 -11.84
CA LYS A 82 11.38 5.89 -12.98
C LYS A 82 11.44 7.42 -12.83
N ASP A 83 10.36 8.03 -12.37
CA ASP A 83 10.27 9.50 -12.28
C ASP A 83 11.06 10.06 -11.10
N MET A 84 11.05 9.37 -9.95
CA MET A 84 11.88 9.72 -8.79
C MET A 84 13.37 9.62 -9.11
N GLU A 85 13.80 8.61 -9.88
CA GLU A 85 15.20 8.50 -10.34
C GLU A 85 15.62 9.67 -11.22
N LYS A 86 14.74 10.13 -12.11
CA LYS A 86 14.98 11.30 -12.96
C LYS A 86 15.03 12.59 -12.15
N GLN A 87 14.14 12.75 -11.18
CA GLN A 87 14.04 13.97 -10.36
C GLN A 87 15.20 14.13 -9.39
N GLY A 88 15.68 13.02 -8.80
CA GLY A 88 16.86 13.01 -7.93
C GLY A 88 16.65 13.55 -6.50
N TYR A 89 15.43 13.95 -6.14
CA TYR A 89 15.02 14.33 -4.78
C TYR A 89 13.60 13.88 -4.48
N THR A 90 13.26 13.78 -3.19
CA THR A 90 11.89 13.56 -2.69
C THR A 90 11.42 14.79 -1.94
N MET A 91 10.11 14.93 -1.72
CA MET A 91 9.55 16.03 -0.94
C MET A 91 9.20 15.53 0.46
N GLU A 92 9.71 16.19 1.50
CA GLU A 92 9.29 15.96 2.89
C GLU A 92 8.39 17.08 3.39
N ILE A 93 7.40 16.73 4.20
CA ILE A 93 6.45 17.68 4.78
C ILE A 93 7.00 18.17 6.12
N VAL A 94 7.25 19.48 6.20
CA VAL A 94 7.65 20.15 7.45
C VAL A 94 6.39 20.58 8.22
N ASN A 95 5.39 21.08 7.50
CA ASN A 95 4.06 21.40 8.00
C ASN A 95 3.04 21.40 6.85
N LYS A 96 1.74 21.61 7.13
CA LYS A 96 0.66 21.56 6.12
C LYS A 96 0.89 22.41 4.85
N LYS A 97 1.72 23.46 4.92
CA LYS A 97 1.94 24.40 3.80
C LYS A 97 3.37 24.40 3.28
N GLU A 98 4.28 23.70 3.95
CA GLU A 98 5.71 23.77 3.67
C GLU A 98 6.28 22.38 3.43
N ARG A 99 6.93 22.25 2.27
CA ARG A 99 7.60 21.04 1.83
C ARG A 99 9.02 21.37 1.43
N ILE A 100 9.95 20.51 1.78
CA ILE A 100 11.36 20.69 1.47
C ILE A 100 11.86 19.53 0.60
N PRO A 101 12.71 19.81 -0.40
CA PRO A 101 13.37 18.76 -1.15
C PRO A 101 14.44 18.08 -0.29
N VAL A 102 14.43 16.75 -0.29
CA VAL A 102 15.45 15.90 0.36
C VAL A 102 16.10 15.02 -0.69
N PHE A 103 17.43 15.05 -0.75
CA PHE A 103 18.23 14.38 -1.78
C PHE A 103 18.47 12.88 -1.50
N ASP A 104 17.39 12.16 -1.20
CA ASP A 104 17.39 10.73 -0.87
C ASP A 104 16.54 9.90 -1.83
N ALA A 105 16.22 10.45 -3.01
CA ALA A 105 15.46 9.73 -4.03
C ALA A 105 16.13 8.42 -4.44
N ARG A 106 17.47 8.38 -4.47
CA ARG A 106 18.22 7.15 -4.77
C ARG A 106 18.00 6.05 -3.75
N ASP A 107 17.93 6.39 -2.47
CA ASP A 107 17.69 5.43 -1.39
C ASP A 107 16.23 4.95 -1.40
N ALA A 108 15.29 5.85 -1.67
CA ALA A 108 13.88 5.52 -1.84
C ALA A 108 13.63 4.62 -3.07
N THR A 109 14.27 4.91 -4.21
CA THR A 109 14.11 4.10 -5.44
C THR A 109 14.78 2.74 -5.32
N LYS A 110 15.88 2.64 -4.55
CA LYS A 110 16.51 1.35 -4.21
C LYS A 110 15.52 0.38 -3.54
N LEU A 111 14.59 0.87 -2.72
CA LEU A 111 13.51 0.03 -2.18
C LEU A 111 12.57 -0.47 -3.28
N LEU A 112 12.17 0.39 -4.22
CA LEU A 112 11.28 0.01 -5.34
C LEU A 112 11.94 -0.91 -6.38
N HIS A 113 13.27 -0.98 -6.43
CA HIS A 113 13.99 -1.99 -7.23
C HIS A 113 13.81 -3.41 -6.70
N ASN A 114 13.58 -3.57 -5.39
CA ASN A 114 13.16 -4.85 -4.84
C ASN A 114 11.72 -5.15 -5.29
N LYS A 115 11.56 -6.16 -6.15
CA LYS A 115 10.26 -6.54 -6.71
C LYS A 115 9.26 -6.95 -5.63
N ASP A 116 9.71 -7.67 -4.61
CA ASP A 116 8.84 -8.14 -3.53
C ASP A 116 8.31 -6.97 -2.69
N VAL A 117 9.15 -5.97 -2.39
CA VAL A 117 8.72 -4.73 -1.73
C VAL A 117 7.73 -3.98 -2.61
N ARG A 118 8.02 -3.82 -3.90
CA ARG A 118 7.15 -3.09 -4.83
C ARG A 118 5.77 -3.73 -4.95
N GLU A 119 5.70 -5.06 -5.11
CA GLU A 119 4.43 -5.78 -5.19
C GLU A 119 3.70 -5.82 -3.84
N TYR A 120 4.43 -5.89 -2.72
CA TYR A 120 3.85 -5.74 -1.39
C TYR A 120 3.18 -4.38 -1.23
N LEU A 121 3.87 -3.28 -1.59
CA LEU A 121 3.30 -1.93 -1.50
C LEU A 121 2.07 -1.78 -2.41
N ALA A 122 2.09 -2.34 -3.62
CA ALA A 122 0.92 -2.34 -4.50
C ALA A 122 -0.27 -3.08 -3.88
N ARG A 123 -0.03 -4.28 -3.31
CA ARG A 123 -1.05 -5.09 -2.64
C ARG A 123 -1.57 -4.42 -1.36
N MET A 124 -0.69 -3.77 -0.60
CA MET A 124 -1.04 -2.99 0.58
C MET A 124 -1.96 -1.82 0.20
N LEU A 125 -1.61 -1.02 -0.81
CA LEU A 125 -2.47 0.08 -1.28
C LEU A 125 -3.83 -0.42 -1.78
N ALA A 126 -3.83 -1.53 -2.54
CA ALA A 126 -5.06 -2.17 -3.01
C ALA A 126 -5.98 -2.58 -1.85
N SER A 127 -5.43 -3.00 -0.72
CA SER A 127 -6.22 -3.39 0.46
C SER A 127 -6.94 -2.23 1.16
N PHE A 128 -6.66 -0.98 0.78
CA PHE A 128 -7.33 0.19 1.33
C PHE A 128 -8.39 0.77 0.39
N THR A 129 -8.54 0.26 -0.85
CA THR A 129 -9.61 0.72 -1.76
C THR A 129 -10.97 0.16 -1.40
N ARG A 130 -11.01 -0.85 -0.52
CA ARG A 130 -12.24 -1.39 0.05
C ARG A 130 -12.01 -1.63 1.53
N VAL A 131 -12.59 -0.78 2.36
CA VAL A 131 -12.53 -0.91 3.82
C VAL A 131 -13.54 -1.96 4.26
N GLU A 132 -13.09 -2.94 5.04
CA GLU A 132 -13.98 -3.88 5.71
C GLU A 132 -14.25 -3.42 7.14
N SER A 133 -15.52 -3.45 7.53
CA SER A 133 -15.92 -3.14 8.90
C SER A 133 -16.88 -4.20 9.43
N THR A 134 -16.70 -4.60 10.67
CA THR A 134 -17.49 -5.65 11.32
C THR A 134 -18.02 -5.18 12.67
N THR A 135 -19.16 -5.73 13.09
CA THR A 135 -19.72 -5.46 14.43
C THR A 135 -19.56 -6.71 15.27
N LEU A 136 -18.74 -6.62 16.31
CA LEU A 136 -18.54 -7.71 17.26
C LEU A 136 -19.40 -7.51 18.49
N VAL A 137 -20.01 -8.60 18.95
CA VAL A 137 -20.69 -8.70 20.23
C VAL A 137 -19.88 -9.60 21.13
N PHE A 138 -19.38 -9.08 22.24
CA PHE A 138 -18.53 -9.83 23.18
C PHE A 138 -18.92 -9.54 24.62
N LYS A 139 -18.60 -10.47 25.52
CA LYS A 139 -18.85 -10.31 26.95
C LYS A 139 -17.55 -9.96 27.66
N ALA A 140 -17.56 -8.87 28.43
CA ALA A 140 -16.45 -8.50 29.30
C ALA A 140 -17.01 -8.04 30.65
N LYS A 141 -16.34 -8.40 31.76
CA LYS A 141 -16.75 -7.96 33.12
C LYS A 141 -18.25 -8.17 33.45
N GLY A 142 -18.85 -9.24 32.93
CA GLY A 142 -20.27 -9.56 33.15
C GLY A 142 -21.27 -8.74 32.31
N MET A 143 -20.82 -7.83 31.45
CA MET A 143 -21.67 -7.04 30.55
C MET A 143 -21.48 -7.48 29.10
N THR A 144 -22.55 -7.43 28.31
CA THR A 144 -22.49 -7.61 26.85
C THR A 144 -22.18 -6.27 26.21
N TYR A 145 -21.08 -6.23 25.45
CA TYR A 145 -20.68 -5.08 24.64
C TYR A 145 -20.93 -5.39 23.18
N GLN A 146 -21.43 -4.40 22.46
CA GLN A 146 -21.53 -4.42 21.01
C GLN A 146 -20.72 -3.25 20.48
N ARG A 147 -19.74 -3.52 19.62
CA ARG A 147 -18.88 -2.49 19.04
C ARG A 147 -18.60 -2.75 17.58
N HIS A 148 -18.60 -1.68 16.81
CA HIS A 148 -18.17 -1.65 15.42
C HIS A 148 -16.64 -1.48 15.35
N PHE A 149 -16.00 -2.27 14.51
CA PHE A 149 -14.57 -2.26 14.24
C PHE A 149 -14.34 -2.04 12.74
N SER A 150 -13.48 -1.09 12.40
CA SER A 150 -13.00 -0.89 11.03
C SER A 150 -11.57 -1.39 10.87
N ASP A 151 -11.27 -2.09 9.78
CA ASP A 151 -9.91 -2.52 9.47
C ASP A 151 -9.01 -1.37 8.98
N LEU A 152 -9.54 -0.17 8.80
CA LEU A 152 -8.79 1.07 8.50
C LEU A 152 -8.47 1.87 9.78
N ASP A 153 -9.20 1.66 10.88
CA ASP A 153 -8.97 2.36 12.15
C ASP A 153 -7.89 1.64 12.96
N PHE A 154 -6.76 2.32 13.16
CA PHE A 154 -5.63 1.78 13.90
C PHE A 154 -5.98 1.35 15.33
N ASP A 155 -6.80 2.11 16.05
CA ASP A 155 -7.18 1.79 17.43
C ASP A 155 -8.13 0.59 17.49
N ASP A 156 -9.04 0.47 16.51
CA ASP A 156 -9.91 -0.70 16.39
C ASP A 156 -9.10 -1.97 16.12
N VAL A 157 -8.14 -1.93 15.19
CA VAL A 157 -7.28 -3.09 14.89
C VAL A 157 -6.38 -3.44 16.08
N LEU A 158 -5.87 -2.45 16.80
CA LEU A 158 -5.04 -2.67 17.99
C LEU A 158 -5.83 -3.39 19.09
N GLU A 159 -7.07 -2.95 19.33
CA GLU A 159 -7.95 -3.58 20.30
C GLU A 159 -8.31 -5.02 19.91
N LEU A 160 -8.54 -5.30 18.62
CA LEU A 160 -8.73 -6.67 18.15
C LEU A 160 -7.49 -7.54 18.38
N ALA A 161 -6.29 -7.00 18.15
CA ALA A 161 -5.03 -7.71 18.42
C ALA A 161 -4.88 -8.06 19.91
N GLU A 162 -5.33 -7.19 20.81
CA GLU A 162 -5.30 -7.43 22.26
C GLU A 162 -6.30 -8.48 22.72
N MET A 163 -7.40 -8.69 21.98
CA MET A 163 -8.43 -9.69 22.27
C MET A 163 -8.04 -11.12 21.87
N VAL A 164 -7.02 -11.30 21.02
CA VAL A 164 -6.55 -12.61 20.56
C VAL A 164 -5.24 -13.03 21.24
N GLU A 165 -5.03 -14.34 21.37
CA GLU A 165 -3.78 -14.90 21.90
C GLU A 165 -2.60 -14.60 20.96
N LEU A 166 -1.39 -14.55 21.52
CA LEU A 166 -0.17 -14.19 20.79
C LEU A 166 -0.03 -14.93 19.44
N PRO A 167 -0.24 -16.26 19.32
CA PRO A 167 -0.07 -16.95 18.04
C PRO A 167 -0.97 -16.44 16.91
N PHE A 168 -2.10 -15.81 17.21
CA PHE A 168 -3.06 -15.35 16.21
C PHE A 168 -2.94 -13.86 15.86
N ARG A 169 -1.88 -13.18 16.32
CA ARG A 169 -1.73 -11.73 16.18
C ARG A 169 -1.12 -11.27 14.86
N PHE A 170 -0.51 -12.17 14.09
CA PHE A 170 0.12 -11.85 12.81
C PHE A 170 -0.72 -10.93 11.90
N PRO A 171 -1.98 -11.26 11.53
CA PRO A 171 -2.75 -10.43 10.60
C PRO A 171 -3.02 -9.03 11.14
N PHE A 172 -3.21 -8.88 12.46
CA PHE A 172 -3.45 -7.59 13.09
C PHE A 172 -2.17 -6.75 13.14
N TYR A 173 -1.02 -7.34 13.51
CA TYR A 173 0.26 -6.62 13.51
C TYR A 173 0.65 -6.14 12.12
N LYS A 174 0.49 -7.00 11.11
CA LYS A 174 0.68 -6.60 9.71
C LYS A 174 -0.25 -5.44 9.34
N ARG A 175 -1.55 -5.54 9.65
CA ARG A 175 -2.53 -4.49 9.31
C ARG A 175 -2.25 -3.16 10.02
N LEU A 176 -1.85 -3.17 11.30
CA LEU A 176 -1.44 -1.96 12.03
C LEU A 176 -0.27 -1.25 11.33
N ALA A 177 0.73 -2.01 10.91
CA ALA A 177 1.88 -1.47 10.21
C ALA A 177 1.51 -0.94 8.80
N ASP A 178 0.65 -1.65 8.08
CA ASP A 178 0.10 -1.23 6.80
C ASP A 178 -0.69 0.09 6.93
N ILE A 179 -1.55 0.22 7.95
CA ILE A 179 -2.31 1.45 8.24
C ILE A 179 -1.34 2.60 8.49
N ALA A 180 -0.34 2.41 9.35
CA ALA A 180 0.65 3.44 9.64
C ALA A 180 1.39 3.90 8.36
N LEU A 181 1.82 2.95 7.52
CA LEU A 181 2.52 3.26 6.28
C LEU A 181 1.59 3.93 5.26
N PHE A 182 0.33 3.49 5.18
CA PHE A 182 -0.68 4.05 4.30
C PHE A 182 -1.03 5.49 4.68
N ILE A 183 -1.31 5.77 5.96
CA ILE A 183 -1.65 7.12 6.42
C ILE A 183 -0.48 8.07 6.17
N THR A 184 0.73 7.67 6.57
CA THR A 184 1.93 8.50 6.44
C THR A 184 2.50 8.56 5.02
N GLY A 185 2.04 7.66 4.13
CA GLY A 185 2.40 7.56 2.72
C GLY A 185 1.40 8.25 1.76
N ILE A 186 0.10 8.14 2.01
CA ILE A 186 -0.94 8.65 1.10
C ILE A 186 -1.58 9.93 1.62
N PHE A 187 -1.62 10.11 2.94
CA PHE A 187 -2.27 11.23 3.63
C PHE A 187 -1.34 11.95 4.62
N PRO A 188 -0.05 12.18 4.30
CA PRO A 188 0.89 12.74 5.26
C PRO A 188 0.53 14.16 5.74
N GLU A 189 -0.21 14.95 4.96
CA GLU A 189 -0.68 16.29 5.33
C GLU A 189 -1.74 16.30 6.44
N TYR A 190 -2.40 15.16 6.65
CA TYR A 190 -3.42 14.98 7.68
C TYR A 190 -2.81 14.59 9.02
N VAL A 191 -1.55 14.12 9.01
CA VAL A 191 -0.82 13.80 10.22
C VAL A 191 0.12 14.95 10.54
N SER A 192 -0.14 15.66 11.64
CA SER A 192 0.69 16.80 12.02
C SER A 192 1.90 16.36 12.85
N THR A 193 3.03 17.02 12.66
CA THR A 193 4.21 16.91 13.54
C THR A 193 3.90 17.39 14.97
N HIS A 194 2.92 18.29 15.11
CA HIS A 194 2.49 18.87 16.39
C HIS A 194 1.00 18.58 16.61
N ARG A 195 0.65 18.12 17.82
CA ARG A 195 -0.74 17.74 18.18
C ARG A 195 -1.75 18.90 18.07
N GLU A 196 -1.27 20.14 18.17
CA GLU A 196 -2.09 21.36 18.23
C GLU A 196 -2.64 21.82 16.86
N THR A 197 -2.13 21.28 15.73
CA THR A 197 -2.54 21.65 14.36
C THR A 197 -3.45 20.63 13.68
N ILE A 198 -3.86 19.58 14.38
CA ILE A 198 -4.78 18.54 13.90
C ILE A 198 -6.21 19.07 13.93
N LYS A 199 -6.67 19.74 12.86
CA LYS A 199 -8.04 20.25 12.78
C LYS A 199 -8.99 19.51 11.85
N GLU A 200 -8.49 18.72 10.90
CA GLU A 200 -9.35 18.16 9.84
C GLU A 200 -8.72 16.89 9.27
N ILE A 201 -8.55 15.85 10.08
CA ILE A 201 -8.39 14.51 9.51
C ILE A 201 -9.79 14.07 9.08
N PRO A 202 -10.01 13.50 7.88
CA PRO A 202 -11.19 12.68 7.65
C PRO A 202 -11.24 11.66 8.78
N ILE A 203 -12.23 11.81 9.67
CA ILE A 203 -12.37 11.10 10.96
C ILE A 203 -12.30 9.57 10.81
N ARG A 204 -12.42 9.06 9.58
CA ARG A 204 -12.32 7.64 9.23
C ARG A 204 -10.88 7.08 9.16
N VAL A 205 -9.85 7.92 9.05
CA VAL A 205 -8.50 7.46 8.65
C VAL A 205 -7.49 7.47 9.81
N ALA A 206 -7.65 8.30 10.85
CA ALA A 206 -6.61 8.46 11.89
C ALA A 206 -6.82 7.68 13.20
N GLY A 207 -7.93 6.97 13.33
CA GLY A 207 -8.34 6.37 14.59
C GLY A 207 -8.78 7.42 15.63
N ARG A 208 -9.06 6.94 16.83
CA ARG A 208 -9.66 7.73 17.92
C ARG A 208 -8.62 8.53 18.70
N ARG A 209 -7.36 8.08 18.74
CA ARG A 209 -6.24 8.77 19.38
C ARG A 209 -5.55 9.72 18.41
N LEU A 210 -5.26 10.93 18.89
CA LEU A 210 -4.43 11.90 18.17
C LEU A 210 -2.98 11.38 18.09
N ARG A 211 -2.60 10.87 16.91
CA ARG A 211 -1.23 10.45 16.57
C ARG A 211 -0.54 11.48 15.70
N THR A 212 0.73 11.74 16.00
CA THR A 212 1.62 12.53 15.17
C THR A 212 2.27 11.67 14.08
N LEU A 213 2.98 12.30 13.13
CA LEU A 213 3.69 11.59 12.08
C LEU A 213 4.71 10.62 12.68
N ARG A 214 5.41 11.10 13.70
CA ARG A 214 6.39 10.32 14.46
C ARG A 214 5.75 9.13 15.19
N ASP A 215 4.57 9.32 15.79
CA ASP A 215 3.88 8.22 16.48
C ASP A 215 3.56 7.09 15.48
N PHE A 216 3.03 7.42 14.29
CA PHE A 216 2.77 6.41 13.26
C PHE A 216 4.06 5.78 12.71
N GLU A 217 5.14 6.53 12.55
CA GLU A 217 6.43 5.95 12.13
C GLU A 217 6.96 4.97 13.17
N GLU A 218 6.94 5.32 14.46
CA GLU A 218 7.40 4.45 15.54
C GLU A 218 6.53 3.18 15.66
N GLU A 219 5.20 3.34 15.62
CA GLU A 219 4.25 2.22 15.67
C GLU A 219 4.37 1.34 14.42
N GLY A 220 4.45 1.92 13.23
CA GLY A 220 4.57 1.19 11.97
C GLY A 220 5.85 0.37 11.89
N ARG A 221 6.99 0.95 12.30
CA ARG A 221 8.27 0.23 12.44
C ARG A 221 8.12 -0.96 13.40
N ARG A 222 7.57 -0.72 14.58
CA ARG A 222 7.39 -1.75 15.61
C ARG A 222 6.51 -2.90 15.13
N TYR A 223 5.38 -2.61 14.50
CA TYR A 223 4.43 -3.66 14.11
C TYR A 223 4.88 -4.45 12.88
N TYR A 224 5.60 -3.82 11.94
CA TYR A 224 6.27 -4.59 10.89
C TYR A 224 7.35 -5.52 11.44
N ASP A 225 8.17 -5.04 12.38
CA ASP A 225 9.20 -5.84 13.03
C ASP A 225 8.58 -7.04 13.76
N LEU A 226 7.54 -6.81 14.56
CA LEU A 226 6.79 -7.89 15.23
C LEU A 226 6.18 -8.87 14.23
N ALA A 227 5.48 -8.38 13.19
CA ALA A 227 4.84 -9.23 12.20
C ALA A 227 5.86 -10.09 11.43
N ALA A 228 7.06 -9.58 11.16
CA ALA A 228 8.12 -10.31 10.47
C ALA A 228 8.60 -11.57 11.23
N THR A 229 8.41 -11.61 12.55
CA THR A 229 8.86 -12.72 13.42
C THR A 229 7.96 -13.95 13.41
N TYR A 230 6.72 -13.83 12.92
CA TYR A 230 5.73 -14.90 12.90
C TYR A 230 6.01 -15.93 11.79
N ASP A 231 5.61 -17.18 12.01
CA ASP A 231 5.80 -18.25 11.03
C ASP A 231 4.93 -18.01 9.78
N GLU A 232 3.73 -17.44 9.94
CA GLU A 232 2.85 -17.05 8.84
C GLU A 232 3.52 -16.05 7.87
N ALA A 233 4.37 -15.16 8.40
CA ALA A 233 5.15 -14.25 7.57
C ALA A 233 6.19 -15.00 6.73
N ARG A 234 6.81 -16.06 7.28
CA ARG A 234 7.78 -16.90 6.56
C ARG A 234 7.11 -17.74 5.49
N GLU A 235 5.98 -18.35 5.84
CA GLU A 235 5.17 -19.16 4.93
C GLU A 235 4.70 -18.35 3.72
N GLN A 236 4.34 -17.07 3.92
CA GLN A 236 3.95 -16.15 2.84
C GLN A 236 5.13 -15.47 2.13
N GLY A 237 6.38 -15.76 2.53
CA GLY A 237 7.58 -15.10 1.99
C GLY A 237 7.70 -13.61 2.37
N LEU A 238 6.92 -13.15 3.34
CA LEU A 238 6.83 -11.75 3.75
C LEU A 238 7.87 -11.34 4.80
N SER A 239 8.46 -12.27 5.57
CA SER A 239 9.36 -11.91 6.68
C SER A 239 10.47 -10.93 6.31
N GLU A 240 11.16 -11.13 5.18
CA GLU A 240 12.22 -10.22 4.72
C GLU A 240 11.68 -8.86 4.29
N VAL A 241 10.53 -8.84 3.60
CA VAL A 241 9.87 -7.61 3.16
C VAL A 241 9.42 -6.78 4.36
N LEU A 242 8.75 -7.40 5.33
CA LEU A 242 8.26 -6.72 6.53
C LEU A 242 9.44 -6.21 7.38
N SER A 243 10.50 -7.00 7.56
CA SER A 243 11.70 -6.58 8.28
C SER A 243 12.40 -5.40 7.59
N LEU A 244 12.52 -5.42 6.26
CA LEU A 244 13.08 -4.30 5.50
C LEU A 244 12.21 -3.04 5.59
N LEU A 245 10.88 -3.17 5.56
CA LEU A 245 9.95 -2.06 5.76
C LEU A 245 10.01 -1.51 7.20
N ALA A 246 10.22 -2.35 8.20
CA ALA A 246 10.46 -1.91 9.57
C ALA A 246 11.76 -1.09 9.69
N GLU A 247 12.84 -1.56 9.08
CA GLU A 247 14.12 -0.86 9.11
C GLU A 247 14.06 0.48 8.36
N LYS A 248 13.48 0.46 7.16
CA LYS A 248 13.47 1.58 6.20
C LYS A 248 12.13 2.31 6.10
N PHE A 249 11.30 2.27 7.15
CA PHE A 249 9.94 2.78 7.13
C PHE A 249 9.81 4.20 6.56
N THR A 250 10.60 5.14 7.06
CA THR A 250 10.59 6.55 6.59
C THR A 250 10.92 6.66 5.09
N LEU A 251 11.86 5.85 4.58
CA LEU A 251 12.15 5.80 3.15
C LEU A 251 11.01 5.16 2.35
N ALA A 252 10.36 4.14 2.90
CA ALA A 252 9.23 3.45 2.26
C ALA A 252 7.99 4.35 2.09
N ARG A 253 7.84 5.38 2.93
CA ARG A 253 6.78 6.40 2.76
C ARG A 253 6.96 7.22 1.48
N LYS A 254 8.19 7.53 1.08
CA LYS A 254 8.49 8.49 0.01
C LYS A 254 7.92 8.09 -1.35
N PRO A 255 8.06 6.83 -1.83
CA PRO A 255 7.35 6.38 -3.02
C PRO A 255 5.84 6.57 -2.96
N LEU A 256 5.24 6.31 -1.79
CA LEU A 256 3.80 6.46 -1.60
C LEU A 256 3.40 7.93 -1.63
N ASN A 257 4.16 8.80 -0.97
CA ASN A 257 3.97 10.26 -1.03
C ASN A 257 4.07 10.75 -2.47
N PHE A 258 5.06 10.25 -3.22
CA PHE A 258 5.24 10.60 -4.62
C PHE A 258 4.04 10.20 -5.48
N VAL A 259 3.55 8.96 -5.34
CA VAL A 259 2.34 8.50 -6.05
C VAL A 259 1.13 9.34 -5.67
N ALA A 260 0.94 9.57 -4.35
CA ALA A 260 -0.15 10.34 -3.78
C ALA A 260 -0.24 11.76 -4.38
N GLU A 261 0.91 12.41 -4.53
CA GLU A 261 1.02 13.80 -4.98
C GLU A 261 0.96 13.93 -6.50
N ASN A 262 1.63 13.04 -7.23
CA ASN A 262 1.84 13.24 -8.68
C ASN A 262 0.80 12.53 -9.54
N TYR A 263 0.19 11.43 -9.05
CA TYR A 263 -0.66 10.59 -9.88
C TYR A 263 -2.11 10.53 -9.41
N ILE A 264 -2.34 10.63 -8.10
CA ILE A 264 -3.67 10.33 -7.54
C ILE A 264 -4.25 11.47 -6.70
N GLU A 265 -3.59 12.62 -6.60
CA GLU A 265 -3.93 13.73 -5.69
C GLU A 265 -5.43 14.06 -5.65
N ARG A 266 -6.03 14.24 -6.83
CA ARG A 266 -7.45 14.61 -7.02
C ARG A 266 -8.42 13.45 -6.75
N HIS A 267 -7.93 12.23 -6.76
CA HIS A 267 -8.72 11.01 -6.64
C HIS A 267 -8.53 10.30 -5.30
N ARG A 268 -7.55 10.69 -4.46
CA ARG A 268 -7.23 10.02 -3.17
C ARG A 268 -8.47 9.79 -2.31
N MET A 269 -9.31 10.81 -2.17
CA MET A 269 -10.53 10.72 -1.37
C MET A 269 -11.59 9.82 -2.00
N GLN A 270 -11.63 9.68 -3.33
CA GLN A 270 -12.58 8.80 -4.00
C GLN A 270 -12.10 7.34 -3.99
N TRP A 271 -10.78 7.13 -4.11
CA TRP A 271 -10.17 5.82 -4.25
C TRP A 271 -10.04 5.07 -2.93
N PHE A 272 -10.07 5.78 -1.80
CA PHE A 272 -9.89 5.23 -0.44
C PHE A 272 -11.03 5.60 0.53
N ALA A 273 -12.25 5.91 0.02
CA ALA A 273 -13.41 6.37 0.81
C ALA A 273 -14.29 5.27 1.40
#